data_AF-A0A970G8S4-F1
#
_entry.id   AF-A0A970G8S4-F1
#
_cell.length_a   1.000
_cell.length_b   1.000
_cell.length_c   1.000
_cell.angle_alpha   90.00
_cell.angle_beta   90.00
_cell.angle_gamma   90.00
#
_symmetry.space_group_name_H-M   'P 1'
#
loop_
_entity.id
_entity.type
_entity.pdbx_description
1 polymer ?
#
loop_
_entity_poly.entity_id
_entity_poly.type
_entity_poly.pdbx_seq_one_letter_code
_entity_poly.pdbx_strand_id
1 'polypeptide(L)'
;DTFAKLREANLPEDGKAVLYDGRTGEPFDRKVTVGYVYMLKLAHLVDDKIHARSIGPYSLVTQQPLGGKAQFGGQRFGEMEVWALEAYGASYTLQEILTVKSDDVVGRLKTYEAIVKGENIPEPGVPEGFKVLIKELQSLALDVRVLSDNDQEIQIQDMDYEVNEKEKAKELGLDIPETAVARGSQNGRSVIKQDDDQGEEEEGDEAVVEVDGGNEPDLEEPLSEDEDDLLPDDEG
;
A
#
# COMPACT_ATOMS: atom_id res chain seq x y z
N ASP A 1 24.36 -51.99 16.64
CA ASP A 1 25.64 -51.31 16.87
C ASP A 1 26.08 -50.63 15.58
N THR A 2 26.11 -49.30 15.57
CA THR A 2 26.46 -48.48 14.39
C THR A 2 27.91 -48.69 13.95
N PHE A 3 28.83 -48.93 14.89
CA PHE A 3 30.24 -49.20 14.60
C PHE A 3 30.46 -50.57 13.94
N ALA A 4 29.62 -51.56 14.27
CA ALA A 4 29.65 -52.86 13.59
C ALA A 4 29.24 -52.73 12.11
N LYS A 5 28.25 -51.88 11.81
CA LYS A 5 27.81 -51.61 10.43
C LYS A 5 28.84 -50.83 9.60
N LEU A 6 29.57 -49.90 10.22
CA LEU A 6 30.69 -49.22 9.56
C LEU A 6 31.84 -50.18 9.22
N ARG A 7 32.19 -51.09 10.13
CA ARG A 7 33.20 -52.14 9.88
C ARG A 7 32.79 -53.10 8.76
N GLU A 8 31.54 -53.55 8.76
CA GLU A 8 30.97 -54.40 7.71
C GLU A 8 31.07 -53.73 6.33
N ALA A 9 30.88 -52.41 6.28
CA ALA A 9 31.00 -51.58 5.07
C ALA A 9 32.44 -51.14 4.73
N ASN A 10 33.45 -51.63 5.44
CA ASN A 10 34.87 -51.24 5.27
C ASN A 10 35.12 -49.72 5.41
N LEU A 11 34.36 -49.06 6.29
CA LEU A 11 34.48 -47.63 6.59
C LEU A 11 35.16 -47.39 7.95
N PRO A 12 35.81 -46.23 8.16
CA PRO A 12 36.39 -45.86 9.44
C PRO A 12 35.36 -45.85 10.57
N GLU A 13 35.69 -46.45 11.72
CA GLU A 13 34.81 -46.49 12.89
C GLU A 13 34.51 -45.08 13.44
N ASP A 14 35.40 -44.11 13.22
CA ASP A 14 35.21 -42.71 13.64
C ASP A 14 34.28 -41.91 12.69
N GLY A 15 33.87 -42.51 11.57
CA GLY A 15 33.03 -41.87 10.56
C GLY A 15 33.70 -40.70 9.84
N LYS A 16 35.04 -40.63 9.86
CA LYS A 16 35.80 -39.51 9.27
C LYS A 16 36.61 -39.94 8.05
N ALA A 17 36.71 -39.04 7.07
CA ALA A 17 37.51 -39.21 5.87
C ALA A 17 38.47 -38.03 5.67
N VAL A 18 39.55 -38.26 4.90
CA VAL A 18 40.41 -37.17 4.40
C VAL A 18 39.71 -36.56 3.19
N LEU A 19 39.36 -35.29 3.28
CA LEU A 19 38.83 -34.52 2.15
C LEU A 19 39.96 -33.71 1.51
N TYR A 20 39.78 -33.39 0.23
CA TYR A 20 40.68 -32.52 -0.53
C TYR A 20 39.92 -31.26 -0.93
N ASP A 21 40.57 -30.10 -0.90
CA ASP A 21 39.96 -28.84 -1.34
C ASP A 21 39.76 -28.86 -2.86
N GLY A 22 38.51 -28.74 -3.31
CA GLY A 22 38.16 -28.74 -4.73
C GLY A 22 38.71 -27.55 -5.53
N ARG A 23 39.24 -26.52 -4.86
CA ARG A 23 39.88 -25.36 -5.53
C ARG A 23 41.38 -25.53 -5.74
N THR A 24 42.10 -26.16 -4.81
CA THR A 24 43.58 -26.21 -4.78
C THR A 24 44.14 -27.62 -4.98
N GLY A 25 43.37 -28.66 -4.64
CA GLY A 25 43.80 -30.06 -4.69
C GLY A 25 44.59 -30.52 -3.46
N GLU A 26 44.82 -29.65 -2.47
CA GLU A 26 45.53 -30.00 -1.24
C GLU A 26 44.59 -30.69 -0.23
N PRO A 27 45.09 -31.66 0.58
CA PRO A 27 44.29 -32.29 1.63
C PRO A 27 44.03 -31.33 2.80
N PHE A 28 42.87 -31.42 3.43
CA PHE A 28 42.60 -30.67 4.67
C PHE A 28 43.44 -31.21 5.85
N ASP A 29 43.86 -30.32 6.76
CA ASP A 29 44.71 -30.66 7.91
C ASP A 29 44.13 -31.72 8.85
N ARG A 30 42.80 -31.84 8.90
CA ARG A 30 42.07 -32.76 9.79
C ARG A 30 41.03 -33.55 9.02
N LYS A 31 40.85 -34.81 9.42
CA LYS A 31 39.78 -35.67 8.89
C LYS A 31 38.40 -35.09 9.23
N VAL A 32 37.50 -35.09 8.25
CA VAL A 32 36.15 -34.51 8.35
C VAL A 32 35.12 -35.63 8.43
N THR A 33 34.08 -35.46 9.25
CA THR A 33 32.95 -36.40 9.30
C THR A 33 32.10 -36.26 8.04
N VAL A 34 31.95 -37.35 7.31
CA VAL A 34 31.19 -37.39 6.05
C VAL A 34 30.13 -38.46 6.20
N GLY A 35 28.90 -38.13 5.84
CA GLY A 35 27.79 -39.07 5.92
C GLY A 35 26.60 -38.61 5.10
N TYR A 36 25.65 -39.51 4.93
CA TYR A 36 24.39 -39.22 4.27
C TYR A 36 23.41 -38.67 5.29
N VAL A 37 23.00 -37.42 5.08
CA VAL A 37 21.94 -36.77 5.86
C VAL A 37 20.75 -36.56 4.94
N TYR A 38 19.57 -36.98 5.40
CA TYR A 38 18.33 -36.67 4.71
C TYR A 38 17.96 -35.21 4.98
N MET A 39 18.11 -34.35 3.96
CA MET A 39 17.79 -32.92 4.06
C MET A 39 16.40 -32.66 3.49
N LEU A 40 15.61 -31.90 4.25
CA LEU A 40 14.28 -31.45 3.84
C LEU A 40 14.35 -30.01 3.31
N LYS A 41 13.65 -29.74 2.20
CA LYS A 41 13.42 -28.38 1.70
C LYS A 41 12.10 -27.86 2.27
N LEU A 42 12.15 -26.73 2.99
CA LEU A 42 10.95 -26.07 3.50
C LEU A 42 10.28 -25.22 2.41
N ALA A 43 8.97 -25.01 2.55
CA ALA A 43 8.15 -24.26 1.58
C ALA A 43 8.45 -22.75 1.54
N HIS A 44 9.28 -22.21 2.45
CA HIS A 44 9.60 -20.79 2.53
C HIS A 44 10.56 -20.34 1.41
N LEU A 45 10.09 -20.31 0.17
CA LEU A 45 10.85 -19.84 -0.98
C LEU A 45 11.09 -18.33 -0.92
N VAL A 46 12.15 -17.87 -1.59
CA VAL A 46 12.50 -16.45 -1.68
C VAL A 46 11.56 -15.70 -2.61
N ASP A 47 11.12 -16.36 -3.68
CA ASP A 47 10.22 -15.80 -4.70
C ASP A 47 8.91 -15.29 -4.08
N ASP A 48 8.42 -15.96 -3.04
CA ASP A 48 7.22 -15.55 -2.30
C ASP A 48 7.45 -14.32 -1.41
N LYS A 49 8.70 -14.02 -1.04
CA LYS A 49 9.05 -12.94 -0.12
C LYS A 49 9.51 -11.66 -0.83
N ILE A 50 10.02 -11.76 -2.06
CA ILE A 50 10.43 -10.57 -2.82
C ILE A 50 9.16 -9.80 -3.22
N HIS A 51 9.14 -8.51 -2.89
CA HIS A 51 8.10 -7.55 -3.25
C HIS A 51 8.69 -6.14 -3.25
N ALA A 52 8.34 -5.34 -4.24
CA ALA A 52 8.75 -3.95 -4.34
C ALA A 52 7.61 -3.11 -4.89
N ARG A 53 7.57 -1.84 -4.50
CA ARG A 53 6.53 -0.89 -4.89
C ARG A 53 7.14 0.48 -5.15
N SER A 54 6.68 1.13 -6.22
CA SER A 54 6.90 2.56 -6.48
C SER A 54 5.62 3.35 -6.17
N ILE A 55 4.54 3.09 -6.91
CA ILE A 55 3.21 3.71 -6.75
C ILE A 55 2.16 2.58 -6.71
N GLY A 56 1.05 2.78 -6.00
CA GLY A 56 -0.08 1.85 -6.03
C GLY A 56 -1.29 2.40 -5.28
N PRO A 57 -2.28 1.55 -4.95
CA PRO A 57 -3.50 1.98 -4.27
C PRO A 57 -3.25 2.52 -2.85
N TYR A 58 -4.10 3.49 -2.49
CA TYR A 58 -4.12 4.20 -1.20
C TYR A 58 -5.45 3.99 -0.48
N SER A 59 -5.44 4.15 0.84
CA SER A 59 -6.63 4.15 1.68
C SER A 59 -7.49 5.39 1.40
N LEU A 60 -8.81 5.22 1.36
CA LEU A 60 -9.74 6.34 1.16
C LEU A 60 -9.73 7.34 2.32
N VAL A 61 -9.51 6.86 3.55
CA VAL A 61 -9.63 7.69 4.76
C VAL A 61 -8.36 8.48 5.02
N THR A 62 -7.22 7.79 5.12
CA THR A 62 -5.95 8.41 5.54
C THR A 62 -5.03 8.71 4.36
N GLN A 63 -5.41 8.35 3.14
CA GLN A 63 -4.57 8.50 1.94
C GLN A 63 -3.20 7.78 2.01
N GLN A 64 -3.00 6.91 2.99
CA GLN A 64 -1.78 6.12 3.17
C GLN A 64 -1.76 4.89 2.24
N PRO A 65 -0.57 4.41 1.82
CA PRO A 65 -0.47 3.25 0.96
C PRO A 65 -1.02 2.00 1.65
N LEU A 66 -1.78 1.18 0.93
CA LEU A 66 -2.31 -0.08 1.47
C LEU A 66 -1.19 -1.04 1.90
N GLY A 67 -1.47 -1.97 2.81
CA GLY A 67 -0.53 -2.98 3.30
C GLY A 67 -0.66 -4.32 2.57
N GLY A 68 0.43 -5.10 2.57
CA GLY A 68 0.44 -6.50 2.11
C GLY A 68 0.77 -6.70 0.63
N LYS A 69 1.50 -7.78 0.32
CA LYS A 69 2.00 -8.11 -1.03
C LYS A 69 0.87 -8.23 -2.07
N ALA A 70 -0.27 -8.83 -1.70
CA ALA A 70 -1.38 -9.10 -2.61
C ALA A 70 -2.06 -7.82 -3.14
N GLN A 71 -2.04 -6.72 -2.38
CA GLN A 71 -2.65 -5.44 -2.76
C GLN A 71 -1.63 -4.46 -3.36
N PHE A 72 -0.50 -5.00 -3.81
CA PHE A 72 0.69 -4.21 -4.14
C PHE A 72 1.06 -3.24 -3.03
N GLY A 73 0.90 -3.63 -1.76
CA GLY A 73 1.01 -2.75 -0.61
C GLY A 73 2.43 -2.23 -0.35
N GLY A 74 2.52 -1.15 0.43
CA GLY A 74 3.77 -0.56 0.88
C GLY A 74 4.30 -1.26 2.13
N GLN A 75 5.58 -1.04 2.41
CA GLN A 75 6.18 -1.46 3.67
C GLN A 75 5.79 -0.46 4.78
N ARG A 76 5.46 -0.98 5.96
CA ARG A 76 5.25 -0.13 7.14
C ARG A 76 6.60 0.43 7.58
N PHE A 77 6.70 1.74 7.61
CA PHE A 77 7.72 2.47 8.34
C PHE A 77 7.18 2.72 9.75
N GLY A 78 7.74 2.05 10.76
CA GLY A 78 7.24 2.06 12.11
C GLY A 78 7.90 3.11 13.00
N GLU A 79 7.43 3.14 14.25
CA GLU A 79 7.89 4.07 15.27
C GLU A 79 9.39 3.86 15.61
N MET A 80 9.85 2.61 15.63
CA MET A 80 11.27 2.31 15.90
C MET A 80 12.19 2.82 14.78
N GLU A 81 11.73 2.78 13.53
CA GLU A 81 12.48 3.32 12.40
C GLU A 81 12.49 4.86 12.40
N VAL A 82 11.40 5.49 12.84
CA VAL A 82 11.35 6.95 13.08
C VAL A 82 12.39 7.35 14.14
N TRP A 83 12.41 6.67 15.29
CA TRP A 83 13.39 6.94 16.35
C TRP A 83 14.84 6.79 15.85
N ALA A 84 15.09 5.80 15.00
CA ALA A 84 16.41 5.62 14.42
C ALA A 84 16.81 6.84 13.57
N LEU A 85 15.93 7.34 12.69
CA LEU A 85 16.23 8.52 11.87
C LEU A 85 16.37 9.81 12.69
N GLU A 86 15.55 9.97 13.72
CA GLU A 86 15.64 11.09 14.66
C GLU A 86 16.97 11.09 15.40
N ALA A 87 17.44 9.93 15.87
CA ALA A 87 18.74 9.79 16.53
C ALA A 87 19.92 10.13 15.60
N TYR A 88 19.79 9.85 14.31
CA TYR A 88 20.76 10.28 13.29
C TYR A 88 20.67 11.78 12.95
N GLY A 89 19.59 12.47 13.35
CA GLY A 89 19.33 13.86 12.97
C GLY A 89 18.94 14.04 11.50
N ALA A 90 18.40 13.00 10.85
CA ALA A 90 18.04 13.00 9.44
C ALA A 90 16.66 13.64 9.19
N SER A 91 16.49 14.91 9.55
CA SER A 91 15.20 15.62 9.52
C SER A 91 14.56 15.67 8.14
N TYR A 92 15.32 16.01 7.09
CA TYR A 92 14.82 16.07 5.71
C TYR A 92 14.33 14.71 5.20
N THR A 93 15.07 13.64 5.48
CA THR A 93 14.68 12.28 5.09
C THR A 93 13.42 11.83 5.84
N LEU A 94 13.34 12.13 7.14
CA LEU A 94 12.16 11.80 7.94
C LEU A 94 10.93 12.56 7.44
N GLN A 95 11.07 13.86 7.15
CA GLN A 95 10.01 14.69 6.59
C GLN A 95 9.52 14.11 5.26
N GLU A 96 10.42 13.77 4.34
CA GLU A 96 10.09 13.18 3.04
C GLU A 96 9.31 11.86 3.19
N ILE A 97 9.73 10.98 4.10
CA ILE A 97 9.06 9.70 4.37
C ILE A 97 7.66 9.90 4.94
N LEU A 98 7.50 10.82 5.90
CA LEU A 98 6.22 11.03 6.59
C LEU A 98 5.21 11.85 5.78
N THR A 99 5.64 12.58 4.75
CA THR A 99 4.77 13.49 3.97
C THR A 99 4.63 13.03 2.52
N VAL A 100 5.50 13.50 1.62
CA VAL A 100 5.44 13.28 0.16
C VAL A 100 5.57 11.82 -0.26
N LYS A 101 5.96 10.89 0.61
CA LYS A 101 5.96 9.45 0.32
C LYS A 101 4.81 8.69 0.97
N SER A 102 4.03 9.33 1.85
CA SER A 102 2.98 8.69 2.65
C SER A 102 1.60 9.19 2.26
N ASP A 103 1.17 10.35 2.76
CA ASP A 103 -0.23 10.78 2.76
C ASP A 103 -0.47 12.21 2.26
N ASP A 104 0.56 12.92 1.78
CA ASP A 104 0.38 14.20 1.09
C ASP A 104 -0.11 13.96 -0.35
N VAL A 105 -1.42 14.10 -0.59
CA VAL A 105 -2.06 13.84 -1.90
C VAL A 105 -1.47 14.74 -2.99
N VAL A 106 -1.41 16.04 -2.73
CA VAL A 106 -0.92 17.03 -3.69
C VAL A 106 0.60 16.96 -3.82
N GLY A 107 1.31 16.79 -2.70
CA GLY A 107 2.76 16.71 -2.66
C GLY A 107 3.30 15.49 -3.41
N ARG A 108 2.64 14.34 -3.34
CA ARG A 108 3.02 13.13 -4.08
C ARG A 108 2.99 13.33 -5.60
N LEU A 109 1.91 13.92 -6.11
CA LEU A 109 1.75 14.17 -7.55
C LEU A 109 2.82 15.15 -8.06
N LYS A 110 3.01 16.27 -7.34
CA LYS A 110 4.02 17.26 -7.71
C LYS A 110 5.45 16.71 -7.61
N THR A 111 5.73 15.88 -6.60
CA THR A 111 7.02 15.23 -6.44
C THR A 111 7.29 14.27 -7.59
N TYR A 112 6.30 13.48 -7.98
CA TYR A 112 6.41 12.59 -9.14
C TYR A 112 6.71 13.37 -10.42
N GLU A 113 5.97 14.44 -10.69
CA GLU A 113 6.21 15.30 -11.85
C GLU A 113 7.60 15.95 -11.82
N ALA A 114 8.03 16.46 -10.67
CA ALA A 114 9.34 17.09 -10.51
C ALA A 114 10.47 16.08 -10.79
N ILE A 115 10.35 14.84 -10.29
CA ILE A 115 11.32 13.77 -10.55
C ILE A 115 11.38 13.44 -12.05
N VAL A 116 10.23 13.34 -12.73
CA VAL A 116 10.18 13.06 -14.17
C VAL A 116 10.77 14.21 -14.99
N LYS A 117 10.56 15.46 -14.57
CA LYS A 117 11.09 16.67 -15.22
C LYS A 117 12.56 16.96 -14.86
N GLY A 118 13.10 16.31 -13.83
CA GLY A 118 14.43 16.61 -13.29
C GLY A 118 14.52 17.94 -12.55
N GLU A 119 13.38 18.42 -12.03
CA GLU A 119 13.27 19.65 -11.25
C GLU A 119 13.42 19.35 -9.75
N ASN A 120 13.64 20.40 -8.95
CA ASN A 120 13.71 20.25 -7.50
C ASN A 120 12.34 19.90 -6.91
N ILE A 121 12.35 19.00 -5.94
CA ILE A 121 11.13 18.57 -5.23
C ILE A 121 10.57 19.77 -4.44
N PRO A 122 9.25 20.06 -4.55
CA PRO A 122 8.63 21.14 -3.80
C PRO A 122 8.57 20.86 -2.30
N GLU A 123 8.32 21.89 -1.50
CA GLU A 123 8.12 21.70 -0.06
C GLU A 123 6.85 20.90 0.25
N PRO A 124 6.90 20.00 1.25
CA PRO A 124 5.76 19.18 1.65
C PRO A 124 4.65 19.98 2.31
N GLY A 125 3.41 19.51 2.16
CA GLY A 125 2.25 20.03 2.86
C GLY A 125 1.98 19.37 4.21
N VAL A 126 0.77 19.61 4.73
CA VAL A 126 0.27 18.99 5.96
C VAL A 126 -0.25 17.58 5.64
N PRO A 127 0.18 16.53 6.37
CA PRO A 127 -0.31 15.15 6.23
C PRO A 127 -1.82 15.02 6.35
N GLU A 128 -2.42 14.17 5.53
CA GLU A 128 -3.87 13.91 5.59
C GLU A 128 -4.25 13.20 6.90
N GLY A 129 -3.40 12.33 7.43
CA GLY A 129 -3.63 11.70 8.73
C GLY A 129 -3.78 12.71 9.88
N PHE A 130 -3.10 13.85 9.81
CA PHE A 130 -3.26 14.92 10.80
C PHE A 130 -4.60 15.64 10.66
N LYS A 131 -5.08 15.87 9.43
CA LYS A 131 -6.41 16.46 9.19
C LYS A 131 -7.51 15.57 9.72
N VAL A 132 -7.43 14.26 9.43
CA VAL A 132 -8.36 13.25 9.94
C VAL A 132 -8.40 13.27 11.46
N LEU A 133 -7.25 13.32 12.13
CA LEU A 133 -7.17 13.42 13.59
C LEU A 133 -7.91 14.66 14.14
N ILE A 134 -7.73 15.83 13.52
CA ILE A 134 -8.43 17.05 13.95
C ILE A 134 -9.95 16.89 13.81
N LYS A 135 -10.43 16.32 12.69
CA LYS A 135 -11.85 16.06 12.47
C LYS A 135 -12.42 15.05 13.46
N GLU A 136 -11.66 14.00 13.79
CA GLU A 136 -12.04 13.02 14.82
C GLU A 136 -12.19 13.67 16.20
N LEU A 137 -11.26 14.55 16.60
CA LEU A 137 -11.37 15.28 17.87
C LEU A 137 -12.57 16.24 17.87
N GLN A 138 -12.81 16.94 16.76
CA GLN A 138 -13.97 17.83 16.61
C GLN A 138 -15.31 17.07 16.67
N SER A 139 -15.34 15.82 16.19
CA SER A 139 -16.52 14.94 16.29
C SER A 139 -16.92 14.61 17.74
N LEU A 140 -15.96 14.69 18.67
CA LEU A 140 -16.19 14.53 20.11
C LEU A 140 -16.66 15.83 20.79
N ALA A 141 -17.04 16.84 20.02
CA ALA A 141 -17.40 18.18 20.50
C ALA A 141 -16.26 18.92 21.21
N LEU A 142 -15.01 18.64 20.83
CA LEU A 142 -13.83 19.41 21.25
C LEU A 142 -13.55 20.54 20.24
N ASP A 143 -13.39 21.77 20.73
CA ASP A 143 -12.97 22.90 19.90
C ASP A 143 -11.44 22.87 19.72
N VAL A 144 -10.98 22.13 18.71
CA VAL A 144 -9.57 22.03 18.34
C VAL A 144 -9.31 22.93 17.14
N ARG A 145 -8.40 23.90 17.32
CA ARG A 145 -7.96 24.84 16.29
C ARG A 145 -6.45 24.86 16.21
N VAL A 146 -5.93 24.98 14.99
CA VAL A 146 -4.49 25.15 14.75
C VAL A 146 -4.22 26.64 14.61
N LEU A 147 -3.42 27.18 15.53
CA LEU A 147 -3.06 28.59 15.56
C LEU A 147 -1.64 28.77 15.04
N SER A 148 -1.41 29.84 14.28
CA SER A 148 -0.08 30.33 13.95
C SER A 148 0.54 31.09 15.12
N ASP A 149 1.82 31.43 15.03
CA ASP A 149 2.56 32.23 16.02
C ASP A 149 1.91 33.60 16.34
N ASN A 150 1.06 34.10 15.44
CA ASN A 150 0.31 35.34 15.60
C ASN A 150 -1.11 35.15 16.17
N ASP A 151 -1.41 34.00 16.78
CA ASP A 151 -2.76 33.60 17.24
C ASP A 151 -3.84 33.63 16.15
N GLN A 152 -3.42 33.53 14.88
CA GLN A 152 -4.33 33.46 13.74
C GLN A 152 -4.65 31.99 13.44
N GLU A 153 -5.93 31.70 13.28
CA GLU A 153 -6.40 30.37 12.93
C GLU A 153 -5.93 30.00 11.51
N ILE A 154 -5.14 28.93 11.43
CA ILE A 154 -4.72 28.36 10.17
C ILE A 154 -5.87 27.49 9.68
N GLN A 155 -6.52 27.94 8.60
CA GLN A 155 -7.45 27.07 7.90
C GLN A 155 -6.64 25.98 7.21
N ILE A 156 -6.69 24.79 7.79
CA ILE A 156 -6.23 23.58 7.11
C ILE A 156 -7.30 23.30 6.04
N GLN A 157 -7.16 23.94 4.89
CA GLN A 157 -8.07 23.77 3.77
C GLN A 157 -7.87 22.38 3.16
N ASP A 158 -8.99 21.70 2.94
CA ASP A 158 -9.06 20.48 2.16
C ASP A 158 -8.86 20.85 0.69
N MET A 159 -7.60 21.00 0.29
CA MET A 159 -7.18 21.26 -1.10
C MET A 159 -7.76 20.23 -2.10
N ASP A 160 -8.23 19.10 -1.61
CA ASP A 160 -8.80 18.00 -2.38
C ASP A 160 -10.16 18.34 -3.01
N TYR A 161 -10.96 19.23 -2.40
CA TYR A 161 -12.24 19.65 -3.01
C TYR A 161 -12.05 20.61 -4.17
N GLU A 162 -11.08 21.54 -4.09
CA GLU A 162 -10.86 22.51 -5.17
C GLU A 162 -10.25 21.86 -6.42
N VAL A 163 -9.39 20.85 -6.26
CA VAL A 163 -8.83 20.12 -7.41
C VAL A 163 -9.93 19.30 -8.09
N ASN A 164 -10.78 18.63 -7.31
CA ASN A 164 -11.92 17.87 -7.83
C ASN A 164 -12.97 18.77 -8.50
N GLU A 165 -13.22 19.98 -7.99
CA GLU A 165 -14.09 20.97 -8.64
C GLU A 165 -13.48 21.57 -9.91
N LYS A 166 -12.18 21.88 -9.92
CA LYS A 166 -11.49 22.40 -11.12
C LYS A 166 -11.37 21.36 -12.22
N GLU A 167 -11.11 20.10 -11.87
CA GLU A 167 -11.08 18.99 -12.82
C GLU A 167 -12.49 18.67 -13.34
N LYS A 168 -13.50 18.59 -12.47
CA LYS A 168 -14.90 18.43 -12.90
C LYS A 168 -15.39 19.60 -13.76
N ALA A 169 -15.09 20.85 -13.40
CA ALA A 169 -15.48 22.03 -14.19
C ALA A 169 -14.82 22.04 -15.57
N LYS A 170 -13.58 21.55 -15.67
CA LYS A 170 -12.84 21.41 -16.92
C LYS A 170 -13.36 20.27 -17.79
N GLU A 171 -13.79 19.17 -17.17
CA GLU A 171 -14.45 18.04 -17.85
C GLU A 171 -15.88 18.39 -18.33
N LEU A 172 -16.57 19.29 -17.61
CA LEU A 172 -17.88 19.86 -17.98
C LEU A 172 -17.79 21.10 -18.90
N GLY A 173 -16.59 21.57 -19.26
CA GLY A 173 -16.40 22.69 -20.19
C GLY A 173 -16.87 24.06 -19.69
N LEU A 174 -16.96 24.28 -18.37
CA LEU A 174 -17.28 25.59 -17.79
C LEU A 174 -16.01 26.33 -17.36
N ASP A 175 -15.65 27.38 -18.08
CA ASP A 175 -14.64 28.34 -17.65
C ASP A 175 -15.21 29.22 -16.53
N ILE A 176 -14.78 28.98 -15.29
CA ILE A 176 -15.16 29.82 -14.15
C ILE A 176 -14.20 31.01 -14.08
N PRO A 177 -14.64 32.26 -14.34
CA PRO A 177 -13.77 33.42 -14.24
C PRO A 177 -13.36 33.68 -12.79
N GLU A 178 -12.07 34.01 -12.60
CA GLU A 178 -11.35 34.26 -11.34
C GLU A 178 -12.00 35.32 -10.41
N THR A 179 -13.00 36.06 -10.91
CA THR A 179 -13.70 37.15 -10.20
C THR A 179 -14.97 36.71 -9.46
N ALA A 180 -15.40 35.46 -9.59
CA ALA A 180 -16.61 34.94 -8.92
C ALA A 180 -16.36 34.52 -7.46
N VAL A 181 -15.13 34.14 -7.10
CA VAL A 181 -14.76 33.67 -5.75
C VAL A 181 -14.79 34.83 -4.72
N ALA A 182 -14.64 36.08 -5.15
CA ALA A 182 -14.51 37.24 -4.27
C ALA A 182 -15.84 37.87 -3.77
N ARG A 183 -17.01 37.35 -4.14
CA ARG A 183 -18.32 37.98 -3.80
C ARG A 183 -19.19 37.21 -2.80
N GLY A 184 -18.67 36.16 -2.16
CA GLY A 184 -19.39 35.38 -1.15
C GLY A 184 -19.41 35.96 0.28
N SER A 185 -18.76 37.11 0.51
CA SER A 185 -18.70 37.73 1.84
C SER A 185 -19.30 39.13 1.78
N GLN A 186 -20.62 39.23 1.99
CA GLN A 186 -21.27 40.28 2.79
C GLN A 186 -22.81 40.16 2.79
N ASN A 187 -23.37 40.28 3.99
CA ASN A 187 -24.78 40.40 4.40
C ASN A 187 -25.63 39.11 4.36
N GLY A 188 -26.24 38.64 5.44
CA GLY A 188 -26.77 39.37 6.60
C GLY A 188 -28.29 39.48 6.51
N ARG A 189 -29.00 38.44 6.96
CA ARG A 189 -30.37 38.43 7.53
C ARG A 189 -31.46 39.22 6.77
N SER A 190 -32.35 38.51 6.07
CA SER A 190 -33.75 38.97 5.93
C SER A 190 -34.74 37.81 5.74
N VAL A 191 -35.58 37.63 6.76
CA VAL A 191 -37.05 37.42 6.72
C VAL A 191 -37.60 36.55 5.57
N ILE A 192 -38.00 35.31 5.91
CA ILE A 192 -39.01 34.58 5.13
C ILE A 192 -40.39 34.97 5.71
N LYS A 193 -41.19 35.67 4.90
CA LYS A 193 -42.64 35.75 5.06
C LYS A 193 -43.25 34.55 4.34
N GLN A 194 -44.18 33.88 5.02
CA GLN A 194 -45.20 33.01 4.40
C GLN A 194 -46.07 33.84 3.47
N ASP A 195 -46.49 33.25 2.36
CA ASP A 195 -47.90 33.24 1.93
C ASP A 195 -48.12 32.06 0.97
N ASP A 196 -49.25 31.38 1.19
CA ASP A 196 -49.74 30.14 0.59
C ASP A 196 -50.16 30.31 -0.88
N ASP A 197 -50.01 29.25 -1.68
CA ASP A 197 -51.01 28.91 -2.72
C ASP A 197 -51.00 27.40 -3.04
N GLN A 198 -52.19 26.82 -3.15
CA GLN A 198 -52.47 25.39 -3.32
C GLN A 198 -52.69 25.07 -4.81
N GLY A 199 -52.35 23.85 -5.25
CA GLY A 199 -52.69 23.36 -6.59
C GLY A 199 -52.19 21.96 -6.94
N GLU A 200 -53.00 20.97 -6.55
CA GLU A 200 -53.36 19.68 -7.20
C GLU A 200 -52.34 18.81 -7.99
N GLU A 201 -52.25 17.55 -7.52
CA GLU A 201 -52.28 16.24 -8.21
C GLU A 201 -51.48 15.98 -9.50
N GLU A 202 -50.57 14.99 -9.46
CA GLU A 202 -50.73 13.68 -10.13
C GLU A 202 -49.49 12.79 -9.87
N GLU A 203 -49.69 11.59 -9.31
CA GLU A 203 -48.71 10.50 -9.33
C GLU A 203 -48.75 9.85 -10.71
N GLY A 204 -47.64 9.96 -11.45
CA GLY A 204 -47.39 9.30 -12.72
C GLY A 204 -46.19 8.36 -12.60
N ASP A 205 -46.41 7.12 -13.02
CA ASP A 205 -45.60 5.94 -12.88
C ASP A 205 -44.32 5.94 -13.77
N GLU A 206 -43.49 4.92 -13.55
CA GLU A 206 -42.39 4.40 -14.41
C GLU A 206 -40.97 4.97 -14.26
N ALA A 207 -40.03 4.11 -13.84
CA ALA A 207 -39.25 3.26 -14.77
C ALA A 207 -37.98 2.75 -14.07
N VAL A 208 -37.98 1.46 -13.75
CA VAL A 208 -36.77 0.70 -13.41
C VAL A 208 -35.99 0.49 -14.70
N VAL A 209 -34.79 1.04 -14.82
CA VAL A 209 -33.93 0.75 -15.98
C VAL A 209 -33.14 -0.51 -15.69
N GLU A 210 -33.60 -1.61 -16.27
CA GLU A 210 -32.80 -2.81 -16.51
C GLU A 210 -31.66 -2.48 -17.47
N VAL A 211 -30.44 -2.92 -17.14
CA VAL A 211 -29.34 -3.02 -18.10
C VAL A 211 -29.03 -4.50 -18.25
N ASP A 212 -29.61 -5.12 -19.27
CA ASP A 212 -29.28 -6.47 -19.74
C ASP A 212 -28.21 -6.39 -20.85
N GLY A 213 -27.30 -7.37 -20.84
CA GLY A 213 -26.72 -7.89 -22.08
C GLY A 213 -25.25 -7.61 -22.38
N GLY A 214 -24.34 -8.27 -21.64
CA GLY A 214 -23.40 -9.25 -22.22
C GLY A 214 -22.10 -8.76 -22.88
N ASN A 215 -20.96 -9.23 -22.37
CA ASN A 215 -20.14 -10.28 -23.00
C ASN A 215 -18.94 -10.63 -22.10
N GLU A 216 -19.07 -11.64 -21.24
CA GLU A 216 -17.93 -12.29 -20.57
C GLU A 216 -17.49 -13.50 -21.41
N PRO A 217 -16.23 -13.62 -21.85
CA PRO A 217 -15.73 -14.85 -22.45
C PRO A 217 -15.29 -15.85 -21.37
N ASP A 218 -15.82 -17.07 -21.53
CA ASP A 218 -15.54 -18.35 -20.89
C ASP A 218 -14.23 -18.49 -20.10
N LEU A 219 -14.36 -18.73 -18.79
CA LEU A 219 -13.32 -19.36 -17.98
C LEU A 219 -13.47 -20.88 -18.10
N GLU A 220 -12.68 -21.49 -19.00
CA GLU A 220 -12.47 -22.93 -19.03
C GLU A 220 -11.84 -23.40 -17.70
N GLU A 221 -12.54 -24.28 -16.98
CA GLU A 221 -11.96 -25.04 -15.87
C GLU A 221 -10.85 -25.96 -16.41
N PRO A 222 -9.64 -25.98 -15.79
CA PRO A 222 -8.65 -26.97 -16.17
C PRO A 222 -9.12 -28.35 -15.70
N LEU A 223 -9.33 -29.22 -16.69
CA LEU A 223 -9.56 -30.65 -16.57
C LEU A 223 -8.57 -31.29 -15.58
N SER A 224 -9.11 -32.09 -14.67
CA SER A 224 -8.34 -33.05 -13.88
C SER A 224 -7.77 -34.13 -14.82
N GLU A 225 -6.49 -34.02 -15.15
CA GLU A 225 -5.71 -35.12 -15.70
C GLU A 225 -4.95 -35.78 -14.54
N ASP A 226 -5.48 -36.88 -14.04
CA ASP A 226 -4.74 -37.93 -13.34
C ASP A 226 -5.50 -39.26 -13.56
N GLU A 227 -5.53 -39.70 -14.82
CA GLU A 227 -5.49 -41.14 -15.08
C GLU A 227 -4.01 -41.52 -15.15
N ASP A 228 -3.52 -42.22 -14.14
CA ASP A 228 -2.40 -43.15 -14.29
C ASP A 228 -2.48 -44.26 -13.23
N ASP A 229 -2.68 -45.47 -13.75
CA ASP A 229 -2.13 -46.75 -13.31
C ASP A 229 -2.48 -47.35 -11.94
N LEU A 230 -3.62 -48.05 -11.94
CA LEU A 230 -3.78 -49.31 -11.23
C LEU A 230 -2.72 -50.32 -11.71
N LEU A 231 -1.61 -50.44 -10.98
CA LEU A 231 -0.74 -51.63 -11.07
C LEU A 231 -1.49 -52.85 -10.52
N PRO A 232 -1.51 -53.99 -11.22
CA PRO A 232 -2.02 -55.23 -10.66
C PRO A 232 -1.04 -55.77 -9.61
N ASP A 233 -1.61 -56.27 -8.50
CA ASP A 233 -0.90 -57.06 -7.50
C ASP A 233 -0.19 -58.25 -8.17
N ASP A 234 1.14 -58.30 -8.08
CA ASP A 234 1.90 -59.50 -8.41
C ASP A 234 2.14 -60.31 -7.13
N GLU A 235 1.61 -61.53 -7.13
CA GLU A 235 1.85 -62.55 -6.12
C GLU A 235 3.28 -63.10 -6.28
N GLY A 236 4.06 -63.09 -5.20
CA GLY A 236 5.38 -63.72 -5.12
C GLY A 236 6.00 -63.67 -3.72
#